data_AF-A0A194PSA2-F1
#
_entry.id   AF-A0A194PSA2-F1
#
_cell.length_a   1.000
_cell.length_b   1.000
_cell.length_c   1.000
_cell.angle_alpha   90.00
_cell.angle_beta   90.00
_cell.angle_gamma   90.00
#
_symmetry.space_group_name_H-M   'P 1'
#
loop_
_entity.id
_entity.type
_entity.pdbx_description
1 polymer ?
#
loop_
_entity_poly.entity_id
_entity_poly.type
_entity_poly.pdbx_seq_one_letter_code
_entity_poly.pdbx_strand_id
1 'polypeptide(L)'
;MAPAWIPDLHNIVKYFEGIEATSLMNTHCVETLNDDWCPNQKEELLVPKIVNTTQNKEFFVTPKEYVGKNNNWYIEASPGDQFCSAKSKTLEEVFVEINIGADKEVIQYHVPCACQCSERAEVFSRKCSNRGTYACGVCSCPSGWSGKFCEKKECQGIRGDLQCTNPVKNDVECSGNGVCGPCEVCECYTDRPGSKYFDKENYCADICMTTNDCDECLSNPENGNCPDCHFPLIKMRYNETLVKEKDSQNRNIWITCNGTVDNCPIEYVAKKDDNGDVFVMVIKLCDVTNEAAVAGGTNVTIPVVLTVLLVAAAAAATAGYMIWRSRPPALPLADTQYQNIGAEDCVGSNPLYIPPTSYYNNPTYGKN
;
A
#
# COMPACT_ATOMS: atom_id res chain seq x y z
N MET A 1 -0.96 13.13 -25.90
CA MET A 1 -1.79 13.60 -27.03
C MET A 1 -1.54 12.65 -28.18
N ALA A 2 -2.43 11.68 -28.39
CA ALA A 2 -2.35 10.75 -29.51
C ALA A 2 -3.02 11.40 -30.75
N PRO A 3 -2.51 11.17 -31.96
CA PRO A 3 -3.14 11.67 -33.17
C PRO A 3 -4.51 10.99 -33.33
N ALA A 4 -5.54 11.79 -33.58
CA ALA A 4 -6.87 11.30 -33.87
C ALA A 4 -6.82 10.54 -35.21
N TRP A 5 -7.22 9.26 -35.19
CA TRP A 5 -7.44 8.48 -36.39
C TRP A 5 -8.54 9.13 -37.24
N ILE A 6 -8.19 9.58 -38.44
CA ILE A 6 -9.13 10.02 -39.47
C ILE A 6 -9.33 8.83 -40.43
N PRO A 7 -10.57 8.36 -40.66
CA PRO A 7 -10.83 7.35 -41.68
C PRO A 7 -10.76 7.99 -43.09
N ASP A 8 -10.04 7.32 -43.97
CA ASP A 8 -9.98 7.47 -45.43
C ASP A 8 -9.85 8.91 -45.99
N LEU A 9 -8.59 9.32 -46.17
CA LEU A 9 -8.25 10.43 -47.07
C LEU A 9 -8.57 10.00 -48.52
N HIS A 10 -9.71 10.45 -49.03
CA HIS A 10 -10.11 10.22 -50.43
C HIS A 10 -9.09 10.83 -51.41
N ASN A 11 -8.65 10.04 -52.40
CA ASN A 11 -7.85 10.54 -53.52
C ASN A 11 -8.63 11.59 -54.31
N ILE A 12 -8.06 12.77 -54.52
CA ILE A 12 -8.66 13.83 -55.32
C ILE A 12 -8.14 13.68 -56.75
N VAL A 13 -9.04 13.33 -57.69
CA VAL A 13 -8.73 13.11 -59.10
C VAL A 13 -9.34 14.23 -59.94
N LYS A 14 -8.52 14.95 -60.72
CA LYS A 14 -8.99 15.95 -61.70
C LYS A 14 -8.73 15.44 -63.12
N TYR A 15 -9.78 15.38 -63.94
CA TYR A 15 -9.73 14.91 -65.33
C TYR A 15 -9.48 16.08 -66.29
N PHE A 16 -8.61 15.85 -67.27
CA PHE A 16 -8.41 16.76 -68.40
C PHE A 16 -8.90 16.06 -69.66
N GLU A 17 -10.08 16.45 -70.14
CA GLU A 17 -10.60 15.99 -71.43
C GLU A 17 -10.08 16.89 -72.55
N GLY A 18 -9.53 16.28 -73.62
CA GLY A 18 -9.34 16.99 -74.88
C GLY A 18 -7.95 17.53 -75.21
N ILE A 19 -6.87 17.01 -74.62
CA ILE A 19 -5.56 17.17 -75.29
C ILE A 19 -5.53 16.17 -76.45
N GLU A 20 -6.08 16.59 -77.59
CA GLU A 20 -5.86 15.90 -78.86
C GLU A 20 -4.36 15.71 -79.05
N ALA A 21 -3.91 14.45 -79.05
CA ALA A 21 -2.51 14.09 -79.33
C ALA A 21 -2.02 14.59 -80.71
N THR A 22 -2.92 15.14 -81.53
CA THR A 22 -2.67 15.81 -82.81
C THR A 22 -2.21 17.27 -82.70
N SER A 23 -2.42 17.96 -81.56
CA SER A 23 -2.05 19.37 -81.39
C SER A 23 -0.62 19.60 -80.85
N LEU A 24 0.11 18.53 -80.50
CA LEU A 24 1.54 18.61 -80.11
C LEU A 24 2.48 18.30 -81.28
N MET A 25 2.00 18.28 -82.52
CA MET A 25 2.86 18.26 -83.70
C MET A 25 3.17 19.69 -84.14
N ASN A 26 4.08 20.37 -83.45
CA ASN A 26 4.86 21.44 -84.09
C ASN A 26 6.21 20.87 -84.54
N THR A 27 6.22 20.51 -85.82
CA THR A 27 7.24 20.86 -86.81
C THR A 27 8.69 20.89 -86.31
N HIS A 28 9.35 19.73 -86.35
CA HIS A 28 10.69 19.51 -86.93
C HIS A 28 11.26 18.16 -86.45
N CYS A 29 10.71 17.05 -86.97
CA CYS A 29 11.48 15.81 -87.05
C CYS A 29 11.44 15.37 -88.51
N VAL A 30 12.53 15.61 -89.22
CA VAL A 30 12.74 15.12 -90.58
C VAL A 30 12.98 13.61 -90.47
N GLU A 31 12.09 12.82 -91.05
CA GLU A 31 12.33 11.40 -91.29
C GLU A 31 13.48 11.27 -92.30
N THR A 32 14.71 11.18 -91.82
CA THR A 32 15.81 10.38 -92.40
C THR A 32 17.13 10.68 -91.69
N LEU A 33 17.87 9.59 -91.48
CA LEU A 33 19.26 9.46 -90.99
C LEU A 33 19.42 9.26 -89.48
N ASN A 34 20.05 8.13 -89.18
CA ASN A 34 20.64 7.71 -87.91
C ASN A 34 21.20 8.90 -87.13
N ASP A 35 20.51 9.30 -86.07
CA ASP A 35 21.13 9.91 -84.89
C ASP A 35 20.24 9.66 -83.66
N ASP A 36 20.90 9.23 -82.60
CA ASP A 36 20.38 8.53 -81.42
C ASP A 36 19.85 9.52 -80.35
N TRP A 37 19.07 10.54 -80.73
CA TRP A 37 18.55 11.51 -79.74
C TRP A 37 17.24 12.18 -80.14
N CYS A 38 16.12 11.59 -79.71
CA CYS A 38 14.89 12.31 -79.42
C CYS A 38 14.71 12.33 -77.89
N PRO A 39 14.86 13.47 -77.19
CA PRO A 39 14.50 13.53 -75.79
C PRO A 39 12.99 13.34 -75.63
N ASN A 40 12.59 12.56 -74.62
CA ASN A 40 11.21 12.33 -74.18
C ASN A 40 10.51 13.64 -73.77
N GLN A 41 10.19 14.54 -74.70
CA GLN A 41 9.52 15.82 -74.42
C GLN A 41 8.13 15.63 -73.78
N LYS A 42 7.52 14.45 -73.91
CA LYS A 42 6.23 14.10 -73.28
C LYS A 42 6.33 14.05 -71.74
N GLU A 43 7.51 13.75 -71.18
CA GLU A 43 7.72 13.66 -69.72
C GLU A 43 7.97 15.03 -69.06
N GLU A 44 8.53 16.02 -69.79
CA GLU A 44 8.77 17.37 -69.24
C GLU A 44 7.49 18.21 -69.13
N LEU A 45 6.47 17.88 -69.93
CA LEU A 45 5.26 18.69 -70.07
C LEU A 45 4.28 18.57 -68.90
N LEU A 46 4.26 17.46 -68.15
CA LEU A 46 3.30 17.22 -67.05
C LEU A 46 4.00 16.94 -65.71
N VAL A 47 5.01 17.75 -65.36
CA VAL A 47 5.67 17.65 -64.05
C VAL A 47 4.92 18.55 -63.05
N PRO A 48 4.10 17.99 -62.13
CA PRO A 48 3.43 18.79 -61.12
C PRO A 48 4.46 19.33 -60.11
N LYS A 49 4.33 20.61 -59.77
CA LYS A 49 5.16 21.26 -58.77
C LYS A 49 4.30 21.89 -57.70
N ILE A 50 4.51 21.49 -56.45
CA ILE A 50 3.88 22.16 -55.30
C ILE A 50 4.54 23.54 -55.16
N VAL A 51 3.76 24.60 -55.35
CA VAL A 51 4.24 25.98 -55.30
C VAL A 51 4.00 26.64 -53.95
N ASN A 52 2.94 26.25 -53.25
CA ASN A 52 2.63 26.74 -51.91
C ASN A 52 1.80 25.72 -51.13
N THR A 53 2.01 25.64 -49.83
CA THR A 53 1.24 24.79 -48.90
C THR A 53 1.13 25.48 -47.56
N THR A 54 -0.04 25.35 -46.91
CA THR A 54 -0.27 25.87 -45.56
C THR A 54 0.26 24.94 -44.45
N GLN A 55 0.69 23.72 -44.81
CA GLN A 55 1.15 22.68 -43.88
C GLN A 55 2.50 22.07 -44.29
N ASN A 56 2.87 20.94 -43.69
CA ASN A 56 4.14 20.29 -43.97
C ASN A 56 4.20 19.74 -45.41
N LYS A 57 5.36 19.20 -45.78
CA LYS A 57 5.68 18.83 -47.16
C LYS A 57 5.21 17.42 -47.57
N GLU A 58 4.49 16.67 -46.72
CA GLU A 58 3.94 15.36 -47.09
C GLU A 58 2.64 15.49 -47.88
N PHE A 59 2.74 16.03 -49.09
CA PHE A 59 1.65 16.03 -50.06
C PHE A 59 2.19 15.45 -51.37
N PHE A 60 1.57 14.38 -51.83
CA PHE A 60 2.03 13.63 -52.99
C PHE A 60 1.17 13.97 -54.19
N VAL A 61 1.82 14.33 -55.28
CA VAL A 61 1.14 14.61 -56.55
C VAL A 61 1.78 13.74 -57.62
N THR A 62 0.99 12.84 -58.19
CA THR A 62 1.47 11.87 -59.17
C THR A 62 0.65 11.99 -60.45
N PRO A 63 1.27 12.29 -61.61
CA PRO A 63 0.59 12.20 -62.88
C PRO A 63 0.33 10.73 -63.22
N LYS A 64 -0.89 10.39 -63.65
CA LYS A 64 -1.26 9.04 -64.09
C LYS A 64 -1.83 9.08 -65.50
N GLU A 65 -1.34 8.17 -66.34
CA GLU A 65 -1.85 7.95 -67.70
C GLU A 65 -2.93 6.85 -67.65
N TYR A 66 -4.10 7.13 -68.22
CA TYR A 66 -5.15 6.14 -68.41
C TYR A 66 -5.10 5.60 -69.84
N VAL A 67 -4.67 4.34 -69.97
CA VAL A 67 -4.63 3.63 -71.26
C VAL A 67 -6.05 3.15 -71.61
N GLY A 68 -6.87 4.07 -72.08
CA GLY A 68 -8.19 3.83 -72.66
C GLY A 68 -8.22 4.17 -74.15
N LYS A 69 -9.40 4.13 -74.80
CA LYS A 69 -9.54 4.42 -76.25
C LYS A 69 -9.02 5.80 -76.68
N ASN A 70 -8.89 6.76 -75.76
CA ASN A 70 -8.49 8.15 -76.05
C ASN A 70 -7.20 8.60 -75.35
N ASN A 71 -6.47 7.72 -74.62
CA ASN A 71 -5.27 8.07 -73.83
C ASN A 71 -5.40 9.38 -73.04
N ASN A 72 -6.23 9.39 -71.99
CA ASN A 72 -6.41 10.56 -71.13
C ASN A 72 -5.38 10.55 -69.98
N TRP A 73 -4.95 11.74 -69.56
CA TRP A 73 -4.09 11.91 -68.38
C TRP A 73 -4.88 12.56 -67.24
N TYR A 74 -4.53 12.24 -66.01
CA TYR A 74 -5.06 12.89 -64.82
C TYR A 74 -3.97 13.04 -63.76
N ILE A 75 -4.21 13.96 -62.83
CA ILE A 75 -3.33 14.18 -61.69
C ILE A 75 -4.03 13.62 -60.47
N GLU A 76 -3.36 12.71 -59.78
CA GLU A 76 -3.77 12.23 -58.48
C GLU A 76 -2.98 12.97 -57.41
N ALA A 77 -3.72 13.58 -56.47
CA ALA A 77 -3.13 14.26 -55.33
C ALA A 77 -3.62 13.58 -54.04
N SER A 78 -2.68 13.26 -53.15
CA SER A 78 -2.97 12.64 -51.86
C SER A 78 -2.09 13.24 -50.75
N PRO A 79 -2.67 13.66 -49.62
CA PRO A 79 -1.89 14.02 -48.44
C PRO A 79 -1.31 12.76 -47.78
N GLY A 80 -0.11 12.87 -47.22
CA GLY A 80 0.49 11.84 -46.37
C GLY A 80 -0.07 11.86 -44.95
N ASP A 81 0.26 10.82 -44.17
CA ASP A 81 -0.24 10.63 -42.80
C ASP A 81 0.13 11.77 -41.86
N GLN A 82 1.23 12.48 -42.13
CA GLN A 82 1.64 13.61 -41.30
C GLN A 82 1.16 14.96 -41.83
N PHE A 83 0.51 15.06 -43.00
CA PHE A 83 0.18 16.32 -43.66
C PHE A 83 -0.47 17.34 -42.71
N CYS A 84 -1.45 16.89 -41.92
CA CYS A 84 -2.12 17.70 -40.91
C CYS A 84 -1.36 17.68 -39.58
N SER A 85 -0.99 18.86 -39.07
CA SER A 85 -0.33 19.04 -37.78
C SER A 85 -1.32 19.36 -36.65
N ALA A 86 -0.87 19.29 -35.40
CA ALA A 86 -1.68 19.68 -34.23
C ALA A 86 -2.10 21.17 -34.21
N LYS A 87 -1.52 22.01 -35.08
CA LYS A 87 -1.86 23.43 -35.25
C LYS A 87 -2.63 23.70 -36.54
N SER A 88 -3.00 22.67 -37.29
CA SER A 88 -3.78 22.81 -38.52
C SER A 88 -5.16 23.37 -38.26
N LYS A 89 -5.65 24.12 -39.24
CA LYS A 89 -7.05 24.53 -39.38
C LYS A 89 -7.89 23.32 -39.79
N THR A 90 -9.20 23.50 -39.79
CA THR A 90 -10.16 22.50 -40.25
C THR A 90 -10.01 22.17 -41.74
N LEU A 91 -9.67 23.17 -42.55
CA LEU A 91 -9.39 23.03 -43.98
C LEU A 91 -8.05 23.68 -44.29
N GLU A 92 -7.17 22.92 -44.95
CA GLU A 92 -5.85 23.36 -45.37
C GLU A 92 -5.76 23.38 -46.90
N GLU A 93 -4.86 24.20 -47.44
CA GLU A 93 -4.80 24.47 -48.88
C GLU A 93 -3.42 24.11 -49.44
N VAL A 94 -3.43 23.44 -50.60
CA VAL A 94 -2.22 23.13 -51.36
C VAL A 94 -2.37 23.63 -52.79
N PHE A 95 -1.38 24.38 -53.26
CA PHE A 95 -1.34 24.93 -54.61
C PHE A 95 -0.31 24.15 -55.43
N VAL A 96 -0.77 23.54 -56.51
CA VAL A 96 0.04 22.75 -57.43
C VAL A 96 0.06 23.43 -58.79
N GLU A 97 1.24 23.84 -59.24
CA GLU A 97 1.46 24.33 -60.60
C GLU A 97 1.74 23.14 -61.52
N ILE A 98 1.05 23.10 -62.65
CA ILE A 98 1.29 22.16 -63.73
C ILE A 98 1.61 22.94 -65.00
N ASN A 99 2.56 22.44 -65.77
CA ASN A 99 2.78 22.94 -67.12
C ASN A 99 1.83 22.19 -68.06
N ILE A 100 1.30 22.86 -69.07
CA ILE A 100 0.54 22.25 -70.17
C ILE A 100 1.02 22.93 -71.44
N GLY A 101 1.95 22.31 -72.16
CA GLY A 101 2.61 22.98 -73.28
C GLY A 101 3.53 24.09 -72.80
N ALA A 102 3.31 25.30 -73.32
CA ALA A 102 3.98 26.53 -72.87
C ALA A 102 3.21 27.25 -71.75
N ASP A 103 1.97 26.83 -71.47
CA ASP A 103 1.09 27.47 -70.50
C ASP A 103 1.25 26.83 -69.11
N LYS A 104 0.91 27.61 -68.07
CA LYS A 104 0.95 27.19 -66.67
C LYS A 104 -0.43 27.29 -66.06
N GLU A 105 -0.87 26.23 -65.39
CA GLU A 105 -2.11 26.22 -64.62
C GLU A 105 -1.80 25.94 -63.15
N VAL A 106 -2.46 26.66 -62.24
CA VAL A 106 -2.36 26.43 -60.80
C VAL A 106 -3.67 25.84 -60.28
N ILE A 107 -3.58 24.66 -59.67
CA ILE A 107 -4.70 23.96 -59.08
C ILE A 107 -4.63 24.12 -57.56
N GLN A 108 -5.75 24.56 -56.97
CA GLN A 108 -5.92 24.64 -55.52
C GLN A 108 -6.66 23.40 -55.01
N TYR A 109 -5.99 22.64 -54.15
CA TYR A 109 -6.55 21.51 -53.42
C TYR A 109 -6.93 21.94 -52.00
N HIS A 110 -8.09 21.47 -51.55
CA HIS A 110 -8.57 21.65 -50.17
C HIS A 110 -8.47 20.32 -49.43
N VAL A 111 -7.71 20.30 -48.34
CA VAL A 111 -7.44 19.10 -47.54
C VAL A 111 -8.13 19.25 -46.18
N PRO A 112 -9.15 18.43 -45.88
CA PRO A 112 -9.83 18.47 -44.59
C PRO A 112 -8.95 17.85 -43.50
N CYS A 113 -8.41 18.68 -42.60
CA CYS A 113 -7.56 18.24 -41.50
C CYS A 113 -8.34 18.01 -40.19
N ALA A 114 -9.51 18.63 -40.04
CA ALA A 114 -10.41 18.37 -38.93
C ALA A 114 -11.87 18.65 -39.32
N CYS A 115 -12.80 17.92 -38.70
CA CYS A 115 -14.23 18.18 -38.85
C CYS A 115 -14.63 19.45 -38.09
N GLN A 116 -15.64 20.18 -38.60
CA GLN A 116 -16.17 21.37 -37.92
C GLN A 116 -16.66 21.08 -36.49
N CYS A 117 -17.15 19.87 -36.21
CA CYS A 117 -17.55 19.46 -34.87
C CYS A 117 -16.37 19.35 -33.87
N SER A 118 -15.14 19.22 -34.35
CA SER A 118 -13.93 19.14 -33.51
C SER A 118 -13.57 20.47 -32.86
N GLU A 119 -14.01 21.59 -33.43
CA GLU A 119 -13.85 22.93 -32.84
C GLU A 119 -14.61 23.08 -31.51
N ARG A 120 -15.63 22.25 -31.28
CA ARG A 120 -16.47 22.27 -30.07
C ARG A 120 -16.09 21.16 -29.08
N ALA A 121 -14.82 20.78 -29.03
CA ALA A 121 -14.35 19.75 -28.11
C ALA A 121 -14.63 20.16 -26.65
N GLU A 122 -15.35 19.32 -25.94
CA GLU A 122 -15.64 19.51 -24.51
C GLU A 122 -14.57 18.78 -23.68
N VAL A 123 -13.60 19.52 -23.15
CA VAL A 123 -12.58 18.96 -22.23
C VAL A 123 -13.24 18.61 -20.89
N PHE A 124 -12.87 17.47 -20.31
CA PHE A 124 -13.51 16.92 -19.09
C PHE A 124 -15.04 16.80 -19.22
N SER A 125 -15.52 16.38 -20.39
CA SER A 125 -16.96 16.28 -20.64
C SER A 125 -17.61 15.27 -19.71
N ARG A 126 -18.80 15.61 -19.21
CA ARG A 126 -19.67 14.67 -18.47
C ARG A 126 -19.98 13.41 -19.27
N LYS A 127 -20.04 13.52 -20.60
CA LYS A 127 -20.27 12.38 -21.52
C LYS A 127 -19.09 11.39 -21.51
N CYS A 128 -17.91 11.84 -21.09
CA CYS A 128 -16.68 11.06 -21.01
C CYS A 128 -16.23 10.90 -19.54
N SER A 129 -17.20 10.67 -18.65
CA SER A 129 -16.98 10.44 -17.21
C SER A 129 -16.21 11.56 -16.48
N ASN A 130 -16.33 12.81 -16.97
CA ASN A 130 -15.59 13.99 -16.49
C ASN A 130 -14.06 13.87 -16.57
N ARG A 131 -13.55 13.00 -17.44
CA ARG A 131 -12.13 12.66 -17.54
C ARG A 131 -11.58 12.79 -18.95
N GLY A 132 -12.40 12.42 -19.94
CA GLY A 132 -12.06 12.49 -21.36
C GLY A 132 -12.51 13.77 -22.04
N THR A 133 -12.03 13.95 -23.26
CA THR A 133 -12.45 15.01 -24.17
C THR A 133 -13.52 14.48 -25.12
N TYR A 134 -14.69 15.10 -25.16
CA TYR A 134 -15.76 14.72 -26.07
C TYR A 134 -15.70 15.56 -27.35
N ALA A 135 -15.58 14.92 -28.52
CA ALA A 135 -15.60 15.59 -29.81
C ALA A 135 -16.28 14.70 -30.86
N CYS A 136 -17.14 15.29 -31.70
CA CYS A 136 -17.79 14.62 -32.83
C CYS A 136 -18.46 13.25 -32.50
N GLY A 137 -19.06 13.13 -31.32
CA GLY A 137 -19.74 11.88 -30.92
C GLY A 137 -18.85 10.86 -30.20
N VAL A 138 -17.55 11.13 -30.08
CA VAL A 138 -16.55 10.18 -29.55
C VAL A 138 -15.82 10.79 -28.34
N CYS A 139 -15.50 9.95 -27.36
CA CYS A 139 -14.65 10.31 -26.23
C CYS A 139 -13.20 9.94 -26.51
N SER A 140 -12.29 10.91 -26.36
CA SER A 140 -10.84 10.67 -26.28
C SER A 140 -10.46 10.54 -24.81
N CYS A 141 -10.06 9.34 -24.41
CA CYS A 141 -9.74 9.04 -23.02
C CYS A 141 -8.30 9.40 -22.68
N PRO A 142 -8.05 9.94 -21.47
CA PRO A 142 -6.69 10.16 -20.99
C PRO A 142 -6.00 8.81 -20.75
N SER A 143 -4.67 8.81 -20.72
CA SER A 143 -3.88 7.62 -20.44
C SER A 143 -4.33 6.92 -19.15
N GLY A 144 -4.41 5.59 -19.19
CA GLY A 144 -4.92 4.78 -18.08
C GLY A 144 -6.45 4.72 -18.00
N TRP A 145 -7.17 5.24 -19.00
CA TRP A 145 -8.62 5.14 -19.11
C TRP A 145 -9.05 4.71 -20.51
N SER A 146 -10.08 3.89 -20.58
CA SER A 146 -10.70 3.42 -21.81
C SER A 146 -12.19 3.15 -21.63
N GLY A 147 -12.79 2.54 -22.65
CA GLY A 147 -14.23 2.45 -22.78
C GLY A 147 -14.79 3.60 -23.60
N LYS A 148 -16.04 3.42 -24.06
CA LYS A 148 -16.71 4.36 -24.99
C LYS A 148 -16.87 5.76 -24.38
N PHE A 149 -16.92 5.83 -23.05
CA PHE A 149 -17.14 7.02 -22.24
C PHE A 149 -16.02 7.25 -21.21
N CYS A 150 -14.85 6.64 -21.41
CA CYS A 150 -13.71 6.70 -20.49
C CYS A 150 -14.06 6.24 -19.06
N GLU A 151 -14.97 5.27 -18.97
CA GLU A 151 -15.51 4.74 -17.73
C GLU A 151 -14.64 3.62 -17.13
N LYS A 152 -13.75 3.03 -17.94
CA LYS A 152 -12.89 1.92 -17.53
C LYS A 152 -11.50 2.46 -17.26
N LYS A 153 -10.89 2.08 -16.14
CA LYS A 153 -9.47 2.28 -15.92
C LYS A 153 -8.73 1.18 -16.68
N GLU A 154 -7.81 1.55 -17.58
CA GLU A 154 -6.92 0.58 -18.20
C GLU A 154 -5.85 0.18 -17.19
N CYS A 155 -5.95 -1.06 -16.72
CA CYS A 155 -4.94 -1.67 -15.87
C CYS A 155 -4.17 -2.68 -16.73
N GLN A 156 -3.02 -2.28 -17.29
CA GLN A 156 -2.06 -3.22 -17.85
C GLN A 156 -1.27 -3.84 -16.70
N GLY A 157 -1.74 -4.96 -16.16
CA GLY A 157 -1.04 -5.69 -15.12
C GLY A 157 -1.97 -6.38 -14.14
N ILE A 158 -2.32 -7.63 -14.44
CA ILE A 158 -2.61 -8.61 -13.39
C ILE A 158 -1.23 -9.19 -13.03
N ARG A 159 -0.79 -9.03 -11.78
CA ARG A 159 0.43 -9.68 -11.29
C ARG A 159 0.19 -11.18 -11.14
N GLY A 160 1.05 -11.96 -11.77
CA GLY A 160 1.16 -13.40 -11.51
C GLY A 160 1.85 -13.74 -10.19
N ASP A 161 2.19 -12.75 -9.33
CA ASP A 161 3.05 -12.91 -8.16
C ASP A 161 2.77 -11.96 -6.95
N LEU A 162 1.51 -11.53 -6.73
CA LEU A 162 0.99 -10.74 -5.57
C LEU A 162 1.35 -9.23 -5.45
N GLN A 163 0.31 -8.39 -5.33
CA GLN A 163 0.31 -7.10 -4.58
C GLN A 163 -1.14 -6.76 -4.13
N CYS A 164 -1.64 -7.42 -3.10
CA CYS A 164 -2.86 -7.05 -2.37
C CYS A 164 -2.61 -7.19 -0.86
N THR A 165 -1.47 -6.73 -0.38
CA THR A 165 -1.08 -6.86 1.03
C THR A 165 -1.01 -5.48 1.67
N ASN A 166 -1.43 -5.41 2.93
CA ASN A 166 -1.40 -4.18 3.70
C ASN A 166 0.07 -3.88 4.12
N PRO A 167 0.56 -2.63 4.13
CA PRO A 167 1.93 -2.33 4.57
C PRO A 167 2.26 -2.83 6.00
N VAL A 168 1.27 -2.86 6.89
CA VAL A 168 1.39 -3.33 8.28
C VAL A 168 1.42 -4.87 8.35
N LYS A 169 0.74 -5.56 7.42
CA LYS A 169 0.71 -7.02 7.29
C LYS A 169 1.02 -7.41 5.85
N ASN A 170 2.28 -7.21 5.46
CA ASN A 170 2.73 -7.35 4.08
C ASN A 170 2.76 -8.82 3.60
N ASP A 171 2.63 -9.77 4.53
CA ASP A 171 2.62 -11.21 4.33
C ASP A 171 1.21 -11.81 4.19
N VAL A 172 0.15 -11.03 4.46
CA VAL A 172 -1.23 -11.50 4.41
C VAL A 172 -2.05 -10.74 3.36
N GLU A 173 -2.57 -11.50 2.40
CA GLU A 173 -3.46 -10.99 1.36
C GLU A 173 -4.73 -10.38 1.95
N CYS A 174 -5.03 -9.16 1.55
CA CYS A 174 -6.16 -8.35 1.98
C CYS A 174 -6.36 -8.38 3.51
N SER A 175 -5.24 -8.25 4.23
CA SER A 175 -5.21 -8.29 5.70
C SER A 175 -5.78 -9.58 6.33
N GLY A 176 -5.97 -10.62 5.52
CA GLY A 176 -6.65 -11.87 5.87
C GLY A 176 -8.17 -11.79 5.79
N ASN A 177 -8.72 -10.61 5.47
CA ASN A 177 -10.14 -10.27 5.51
C ASN A 177 -10.76 -10.10 4.12
N GLY A 178 -10.05 -10.51 3.07
CA GLY A 178 -10.56 -10.53 1.71
C GLY A 178 -9.75 -11.43 0.78
N VAL A 179 -10.02 -11.28 -0.50
CA VAL A 179 -9.23 -11.86 -1.60
C VAL A 179 -8.82 -10.76 -2.57
N CYS A 180 -7.66 -10.92 -3.19
CA CYS A 180 -7.14 -10.00 -4.19
C CYS A 180 -7.96 -10.12 -5.48
N GLY A 181 -8.80 -9.12 -5.74
CA GLY A 181 -9.60 -9.03 -6.94
C GLY A 181 -8.80 -8.51 -8.14
N PRO A 182 -9.46 -8.39 -9.32
CA PRO A 182 -8.87 -7.80 -10.51
C PRO A 182 -8.33 -6.39 -10.23
N CYS A 183 -7.25 -6.00 -10.93
CA CYS A 183 -6.62 -4.70 -10.77
C CYS A 183 -6.02 -4.43 -9.37
N GLU A 184 -5.65 -5.49 -8.63
CA GLU A 184 -5.02 -5.39 -7.30
C GLU A 184 -5.93 -4.68 -6.27
N VAL A 185 -7.25 -4.84 -6.42
CA VAL A 185 -8.24 -4.29 -5.49
C VAL A 185 -8.76 -5.40 -4.60
N CYS A 186 -8.69 -5.21 -3.29
CA CYS A 186 -9.18 -6.20 -2.33
C CYS A 186 -10.71 -6.30 -2.31
N GLU A 187 -11.21 -7.53 -2.39
CA GLU A 187 -12.61 -7.88 -2.20
C GLU A 187 -12.81 -8.45 -0.79
N CYS A 188 -13.35 -7.62 0.11
CA CYS A 188 -13.49 -7.99 1.52
C CYS A 188 -14.63 -8.98 1.76
N TYR A 189 -14.43 -9.92 2.68
CA TYR A 189 -15.48 -10.83 3.12
C TYR A 189 -16.60 -10.10 3.85
N THR A 190 -17.85 -10.53 3.63
CA THR A 190 -19.05 -9.90 4.21
C THR A 190 -19.72 -10.74 5.31
N ASP A 191 -19.26 -11.98 5.48
CA ASP A 191 -19.84 -13.01 6.36
C ASP A 191 -19.05 -13.21 7.65
N ARG A 192 -17.92 -12.52 7.80
CA ARG A 192 -17.04 -12.63 8.98
C ARG A 192 -17.45 -11.66 10.10
N PRO A 193 -17.14 -11.98 11.37
CA PRO A 193 -17.21 -11.01 12.46
C PRO A 193 -16.40 -9.75 12.09
N GLY A 194 -16.98 -8.57 12.33
CA GLY A 194 -16.33 -7.31 12.00
C GLY A 194 -16.36 -6.91 10.52
N SER A 195 -16.94 -7.73 9.64
CA SER A 195 -17.04 -7.43 8.20
C SER A 195 -17.74 -6.12 7.85
N LYS A 196 -18.66 -5.65 8.70
CA LYS A 196 -19.27 -4.31 8.58
C LYS A 196 -18.21 -3.20 8.65
N TYR A 197 -17.09 -3.43 9.32
CA TYR A 197 -16.04 -2.45 9.58
C TYR A 197 -14.77 -2.70 8.76
N PHE A 198 -14.76 -3.65 7.81
CA PHE A 198 -13.60 -3.84 6.94
C PHE A 198 -13.43 -2.63 6.03
N ASP A 199 -12.23 -2.05 6.06
CA ASP A 199 -11.88 -0.89 5.25
C ASP A 199 -11.50 -1.32 3.84
N LYS A 200 -12.41 -1.09 2.88
CA LYS A 200 -12.21 -1.42 1.47
C LYS A 200 -11.09 -0.62 0.82
N GLU A 201 -10.80 0.57 1.33
CA GLU A 201 -9.75 1.45 0.80
C GLU A 201 -8.38 1.10 1.41
N ASN A 202 -8.36 0.42 2.56
CA ASN A 202 -7.16 -0.02 3.26
C ASN A 202 -7.02 -1.55 3.29
N TYR A 203 -7.11 -2.20 2.12
CA TYR A 203 -6.84 -3.65 1.96
C TYR A 203 -7.64 -4.55 2.91
N CYS A 204 -8.91 -4.23 3.16
CA CYS A 204 -9.77 -4.93 4.11
C CYS A 204 -9.23 -4.95 5.55
N ALA A 205 -8.45 -3.94 5.94
CA ALA A 205 -8.05 -3.76 7.33
C ALA A 205 -9.28 -3.77 8.23
N ASP A 206 -9.23 -4.54 9.31
CA ASP A 206 -10.30 -4.56 10.30
C ASP A 206 -10.15 -3.41 11.32
N ILE A 207 -11.18 -3.26 12.13
CA ILE A 207 -11.21 -2.23 13.18
C ILE A 207 -10.10 -2.46 14.23
N CYS A 208 -9.65 -3.69 14.43
CA CYS A 208 -8.58 -3.99 15.39
C CYS A 208 -7.23 -3.53 14.86
N MET A 209 -6.96 -3.71 13.56
CA MET A 209 -5.73 -3.23 12.92
C MET A 209 -5.61 -1.71 12.96
N THR A 210 -6.72 -0.99 12.84
CA THR A 210 -6.72 0.49 12.90
C THR A 210 -6.65 1.02 14.33
N THR A 211 -7.29 0.35 15.30
CA THR A 211 -7.28 0.78 16.70
C THR A 211 -6.02 0.41 17.47
N ASN A 212 -5.28 -0.60 17.03
CA ASN A 212 -4.03 -1.01 17.67
C ASN A 212 -2.88 0.01 17.53
N ASP A 213 -3.03 1.06 16.72
CA ASP A 213 -2.02 2.14 16.63
C ASP A 213 -2.20 3.21 17.73
N CYS A 214 -3.23 3.08 18.59
CA CYS A 214 -3.58 4.05 19.64
C CYS A 214 -3.16 3.60 21.06
N ASP A 215 -1.94 3.09 21.19
CA ASP A 215 -1.37 2.48 22.40
C ASP A 215 -1.48 3.36 23.66
N GLU A 216 -1.17 4.65 23.55
CA GLU A 216 -1.21 5.60 24.67
C GLU A 216 -2.63 5.73 25.25
N CYS A 217 -3.66 5.77 24.39
CA CYS A 217 -5.03 5.85 24.88
C CYS A 217 -5.55 4.49 25.40
N LEU A 218 -5.14 3.39 24.78
CA LEU A 218 -5.53 2.06 25.23
C LEU A 218 -4.95 1.73 26.61
N SER A 219 -3.71 2.15 26.89
CA SER A 219 -3.06 1.97 28.20
C SER A 219 -3.53 2.96 29.27
N ASN A 220 -3.91 4.19 28.91
CA ASN A 220 -4.36 5.20 29.87
C ASN A 220 -5.68 4.78 30.57
N PRO A 221 -5.78 4.69 31.91
CA PRO A 221 -7.02 4.31 32.60
C PRO A 221 -8.17 5.31 32.44
N GLU A 222 -7.92 6.54 32.00
CA GLU A 222 -8.96 7.55 31.80
C GLU A 222 -9.88 7.24 30.61
N ASN A 223 -11.17 7.56 30.77
CA ASN A 223 -12.16 7.44 29.70
C ASN A 223 -12.37 8.81 29.05
N GLY A 224 -12.76 8.82 27.77
CA GLY A 224 -13.01 10.05 27.03
C GLY A 224 -12.43 9.99 25.63
N ASN A 225 -12.23 11.17 25.04
CA ASN A 225 -11.64 11.30 23.72
C ASN A 225 -10.13 11.02 23.77
N CYS A 226 -9.63 10.35 22.74
CA CYS A 226 -8.22 10.07 22.53
C CYS A 226 -7.67 11.03 21.46
N PRO A 227 -7.04 12.16 21.84
CA PRO A 227 -6.63 13.19 20.89
C PRO A 227 -5.45 12.78 20.02
N ASP A 228 -4.63 11.83 20.47
CA ASP A 228 -3.37 11.44 19.83
C ASP A 228 -3.53 10.35 18.75
N CYS A 229 -4.78 9.97 18.45
CA CYS A 229 -5.12 9.02 17.40
C CYS A 229 -5.28 9.71 16.04
N HIS A 230 -4.96 9.00 14.94
CA HIS A 230 -5.17 9.51 13.58
C HIS A 230 -6.66 9.72 13.22
N PHE A 231 -7.56 9.13 14.01
CA PHE A 231 -9.01 9.19 13.81
C PHE A 231 -9.71 9.43 15.16
N PRO A 232 -10.98 9.91 15.14
CA PRO A 232 -11.75 10.10 16.35
C PRO A 232 -11.96 8.77 17.07
N LEU A 233 -11.27 8.60 18.20
CA LEU A 233 -11.38 7.44 19.06
C LEU A 233 -11.85 7.88 20.45
N ILE A 234 -12.86 7.19 20.97
CA ILE A 234 -13.50 7.47 22.25
C ILE A 234 -13.41 6.21 23.12
N LYS A 235 -12.68 6.32 24.21
CA LYS A 235 -12.57 5.27 25.23
C LYS A 235 -13.74 5.35 26.20
N MET A 236 -14.44 4.24 26.35
CA MET A 236 -15.60 4.09 27.21
C MET A 236 -15.32 3.12 28.34
N ARG A 237 -16.05 3.31 29.45
CA ARG A 237 -16.07 2.33 30.54
C ARG A 237 -16.70 1.04 30.05
N TYR A 238 -16.07 -0.09 30.39
CA TYR A 238 -16.57 -1.42 30.06
C TYR A 238 -18.01 -1.64 30.51
N ASN A 239 -18.84 -2.13 29.58
CA ASN A 239 -20.24 -2.45 29.81
C ASN A 239 -20.60 -3.76 29.11
N GLU A 240 -20.77 -4.82 29.89
CA GLU A 240 -21.03 -6.18 29.41
C GLU A 240 -22.33 -6.29 28.57
N THR A 241 -23.35 -5.48 28.87
CA THR A 241 -24.60 -5.49 28.11
C THR A 241 -24.41 -4.96 26.69
N LEU A 242 -23.57 -3.93 26.52
CA LEU A 242 -23.25 -3.38 25.19
C LEU A 242 -22.41 -4.36 24.37
N VAL A 243 -21.44 -5.04 24.99
CA VAL A 243 -20.60 -6.02 24.27
C VAL A 243 -21.43 -7.15 23.64
N LYS A 244 -22.55 -7.53 24.27
CA LYS A 244 -23.44 -8.59 23.78
C LYS A 244 -24.44 -8.11 22.72
N GLU A 245 -24.41 -6.83 22.34
CA GLU A 245 -25.29 -6.26 21.33
C GLU A 245 -25.01 -6.86 19.94
N LYS A 246 -26.09 -7.14 19.21
CA LYS A 246 -26.04 -7.76 17.88
C LYS A 246 -26.83 -6.98 16.84
N ASP A 247 -26.38 -7.04 15.60
CA ASP A 247 -27.06 -6.43 14.47
C ASP A 247 -28.26 -7.26 13.99
N SER A 248 -28.98 -6.75 12.99
CA SER A 248 -30.13 -7.42 12.37
C SER A 248 -29.79 -8.76 11.71
N GLN A 249 -28.51 -9.03 11.47
CA GLN A 249 -27.98 -10.29 10.92
C GLN A 249 -27.44 -11.20 12.03
N ASN A 250 -27.73 -10.90 13.32
CA ASN A 250 -27.28 -11.65 14.49
C ASN A 250 -25.74 -11.71 14.64
N ARG A 251 -25.02 -10.72 14.11
CA ARG A 251 -23.57 -10.56 14.25
C ARG A 251 -23.24 -9.61 15.38
N ASN A 252 -22.10 -9.81 16.04
CA ASN A 252 -21.65 -8.95 17.13
C ASN A 252 -21.33 -7.55 16.58
N ILE A 253 -21.88 -6.52 17.24
CA ILE A 253 -21.63 -5.13 16.88
C ILE A 253 -20.28 -4.65 17.43
N TRP A 254 -19.92 -5.13 18.62
CA TRP A 254 -18.63 -4.91 19.25
C TRP A 254 -17.69 -6.05 18.89
N ILE A 255 -16.54 -5.71 18.30
CA ILE A 255 -15.56 -6.68 17.82
C ILE A 255 -14.45 -6.80 18.87
N THR A 256 -14.17 -8.02 19.31
CA THR A 256 -13.08 -8.31 20.24
C THR A 256 -11.74 -8.22 19.49
N CYS A 257 -10.85 -7.41 20.03
CA CYS A 257 -9.52 -7.15 19.53
C CYS A 257 -8.49 -7.57 20.58
N ASN A 258 -7.45 -8.26 20.10
CA ASN A 258 -6.31 -8.64 20.92
C ASN A 258 -5.08 -7.93 20.37
N GLY A 259 -4.29 -7.35 21.26
CA GLY A 259 -3.08 -6.61 20.89
C GLY A 259 -2.04 -6.68 21.99
N THR A 260 -0.98 -5.93 21.80
CA THR A 260 0.10 -5.79 22.77
C THR A 260 0.51 -4.33 22.80
N VAL A 261 0.47 -3.72 23.98
CA VAL A 261 0.95 -2.35 24.22
C VAL A 261 2.14 -2.43 25.15
N ASP A 262 3.33 -1.98 24.77
CA ASP A 262 4.54 -2.06 25.62
C ASP A 262 4.81 -3.46 26.22
N ASN A 263 4.73 -4.51 25.41
CA ASN A 263 4.81 -5.93 25.83
C ASN A 263 3.70 -6.40 26.80
N CYS A 264 2.68 -5.58 27.03
CA CYS A 264 1.51 -5.90 27.82
C CYS A 264 0.39 -6.44 26.92
N PRO A 265 -0.05 -7.70 27.06
CA PRO A 265 -1.19 -8.19 26.31
C PRO A 265 -2.46 -7.44 26.72
N ILE A 266 -3.17 -6.94 25.71
CA ILE A 266 -4.42 -6.20 25.88
C ILE A 266 -5.56 -6.92 25.17
N GLU A 267 -6.72 -6.94 25.81
CA GLU A 267 -7.98 -7.41 25.25
C GLU A 267 -9.01 -6.28 25.41
N TYR A 268 -9.57 -5.86 24.29
CA TYR A 268 -10.54 -4.77 24.23
C TYR A 268 -11.59 -5.07 23.17
N VAL A 269 -12.68 -4.32 23.18
CA VAL A 269 -13.67 -4.36 22.11
C VAL A 269 -13.77 -3.01 21.42
N ALA A 270 -14.00 -3.03 20.12
CA ALA A 270 -14.15 -1.83 19.31
C ALA A 270 -15.44 -1.85 18.48
N LYS A 271 -16.02 -0.67 18.26
CA LYS A 271 -17.19 -0.43 17.41
C LYS A 271 -16.98 0.87 16.64
N LYS A 272 -17.43 0.92 15.39
CA LYS A 272 -17.53 2.16 14.61
C LYS A 272 -19.00 2.52 14.42
N ASP A 273 -19.37 3.77 14.67
CA ASP A 273 -20.73 4.25 14.44
C ASP A 273 -20.94 4.66 12.97
N ASP A 274 -22.14 5.14 12.65
CA ASP A 274 -22.49 5.56 11.30
C ASP A 274 -21.89 6.94 10.93
N ASN A 275 -21.46 7.74 11.91
CA ASN A 275 -20.73 9.01 11.69
C ASN A 275 -19.24 8.76 11.40
N GLY A 276 -18.75 7.56 11.71
CA GLY A 276 -17.37 7.16 11.55
C GLY A 276 -16.53 7.25 12.83
N ASP A 277 -17.13 7.62 13.96
CA ASP A 277 -16.47 7.67 15.26
C ASP A 277 -16.22 6.25 15.77
N VAL A 278 -15.02 6.04 16.33
CA VAL A 278 -14.59 4.74 16.85
C VAL A 278 -14.69 4.75 18.37
N PHE A 279 -15.35 3.74 18.92
CA PHE A 279 -15.51 3.56 20.36
C PHE A 279 -14.78 2.29 20.80
N VAL A 280 -14.06 2.37 21.92
CA VAL A 280 -13.36 1.22 22.50
C VAL A 280 -13.71 1.02 23.97
N MET A 281 -13.72 -0.23 24.42
CA MET A 281 -13.78 -0.59 25.84
C MET A 281 -12.71 -1.63 26.15
N VAL A 282 -11.81 -1.31 27.08
CA VAL A 282 -10.76 -2.24 27.52
C VAL A 282 -11.36 -3.26 28.50
N ILE A 283 -11.20 -4.54 28.19
CA ILE A 283 -11.67 -5.67 29.01
C ILE A 283 -10.57 -6.08 29.97
N LYS A 284 -9.37 -6.28 29.43
CA LYS A 284 -8.21 -6.72 30.17
C LYS A 284 -6.99 -5.97 29.65
N LEU A 285 -6.33 -5.27 30.56
CA LEU A 285 -4.97 -4.80 30.40
C LEU A 285 -4.13 -5.72 31.30
N CYS A 286 -2.96 -6.17 30.85
CA CYS A 286 -2.07 -6.85 31.79
C CYS A 286 -1.81 -5.92 32.99
N ASP A 287 -1.62 -6.51 34.17
CA ASP A 287 -1.33 -5.75 35.36
C ASP A 287 0.07 -5.14 35.15
N VAL A 288 0.12 -3.89 34.67
CA VAL A 288 1.30 -3.03 34.83
C VAL A 288 1.30 -2.75 36.32
N THR A 289 1.74 -3.73 37.11
CA THR A 289 2.01 -3.52 38.51
C THR A 289 3.00 -2.39 38.52
N ASN A 290 2.52 -1.20 38.88
CA ASN A 290 3.35 -0.20 39.49
C ASN A 290 4.07 -0.93 40.61
N GLU A 291 5.34 -1.28 40.37
CA GLU A 291 6.31 -1.52 41.42
C GLU A 291 6.60 -0.18 42.11
N ALA A 292 5.56 0.51 42.59
CA ALA A 292 5.67 1.75 43.35
C ALA A 292 4.30 2.20 43.93
N ALA A 293 3.54 1.30 44.55
CA ALA A 293 2.60 1.69 45.61
C ALA A 293 2.21 0.47 46.45
N VAL A 294 3.11 0.02 47.32
CA VAL A 294 2.69 -0.64 48.57
C VAL A 294 2.02 0.43 49.43
N ALA A 295 0.80 0.81 49.05
CA ALA A 295 -0.08 1.62 49.87
C ALA A 295 -0.93 0.66 50.72
N GLY A 296 -0.45 0.42 51.95
CA GLY A 296 -1.34 0.25 53.09
C GLY A 296 -2.10 -1.06 53.21
N GLY A 297 -1.43 -2.19 53.02
CA GLY A 297 -1.93 -3.50 53.46
C GLY A 297 -0.96 -4.16 54.45
N THR A 298 -0.56 -3.47 55.52
CA THR A 298 0.27 -4.13 56.54
C THR A 298 -0.56 -5.19 57.25
N ASN A 299 -0.31 -6.46 56.92
CA ASN A 299 -0.68 -7.56 57.80
C ASN A 299 0.07 -7.34 59.13
N VAL A 300 -0.65 -6.89 60.15
CA VAL A 300 -0.11 -6.38 61.43
C VAL A 300 0.65 -7.45 62.23
N THR A 301 0.62 -8.71 61.78
CA THR A 301 1.20 -9.86 62.48
C THR A 301 2.73 -9.91 62.43
N ILE A 302 3.39 -9.44 61.38
CA ILE A 302 4.86 -9.57 61.24
C ILE A 302 5.65 -8.55 62.09
N PRO A 303 5.36 -7.23 62.07
CA PRO A 303 6.13 -6.26 62.86
C PRO A 303 5.92 -6.43 64.37
N VAL A 304 4.74 -6.90 64.80
CA VAL A 304 4.46 -7.15 66.23
C VAL A 304 5.28 -8.33 66.75
N VAL A 305 5.41 -9.41 65.98
CA VAL A 305 6.22 -10.57 66.40
C VAL A 305 7.71 -10.22 66.47
N LEU A 306 8.22 -9.47 65.49
CA LEU A 306 9.63 -9.04 65.48
C LEU A 306 9.96 -8.09 66.63
N THR A 307 9.06 -7.16 66.96
CA THR A 307 9.27 -6.24 68.11
C THR A 307 9.25 -6.97 69.44
N VAL A 308 8.35 -7.93 69.64
CA VAL A 308 8.31 -8.76 70.85
C VAL A 308 9.58 -9.61 70.99
N LEU A 309 10.08 -10.19 69.89
CA LEU A 309 11.33 -10.96 69.90
C LEU A 309 12.55 -10.11 70.25
N LEU A 310 12.64 -8.88 69.72
CA LEU A 310 13.74 -7.96 70.03
C LEU A 310 13.73 -7.52 71.50
N VAL A 311 12.56 -7.25 72.07
CA VAL A 311 12.43 -6.90 73.50
C VAL A 311 12.83 -8.08 74.39
N ALA A 312 12.40 -9.30 74.05
CA ALA A 312 12.77 -10.50 74.79
C ALA A 312 14.28 -10.79 74.74
N ALA A 313 14.92 -10.62 73.58
CA ALA A 313 16.36 -10.78 73.43
C ALA A 313 17.15 -9.75 74.23
N ALA A 314 16.72 -8.48 74.24
CA ALA A 314 17.33 -7.43 75.04
C ALA A 314 17.22 -7.71 76.55
N ALA A 315 16.05 -8.17 77.01
CA ALA A 315 15.85 -8.56 78.41
C ALA A 315 16.75 -9.74 78.81
N ALA A 316 16.87 -10.77 77.96
CA ALA A 316 17.75 -11.91 78.22
C ALA A 316 19.24 -11.50 78.27
N ALA A 317 19.67 -10.62 77.37
CA ALA A 317 21.05 -10.12 77.33
C ALA A 317 21.39 -9.30 78.59
N THR A 318 20.47 -8.43 79.05
CA THR A 318 20.68 -7.66 80.29
C THR A 318 20.74 -8.56 81.52
N ALA A 319 19.85 -9.56 81.63
CA ALA A 319 19.90 -10.54 82.71
C ALA A 319 21.21 -11.36 82.70
N GLY A 320 21.64 -11.82 81.51
CA GLY A 320 22.91 -12.54 81.35
C GLY A 320 24.13 -11.70 81.74
N TYR A 321 24.15 -10.42 81.35
CA TYR A 321 25.21 -9.48 81.73
C TYR A 321 25.28 -9.26 83.25
N MET A 322 24.11 -9.09 83.90
CA MET A 322 24.04 -8.93 85.36
C MET A 322 24.57 -10.18 86.09
N ILE A 323 24.21 -11.39 85.63
CA ILE A 323 24.69 -12.66 86.20
C ILE A 323 26.20 -12.83 85.99
N TRP A 324 26.73 -12.46 84.81
CA TRP A 324 28.16 -12.54 84.54
C TRP A 324 28.97 -11.60 85.43
N ARG A 325 28.49 -10.37 85.62
CA ARG A 325 29.13 -9.36 86.47
C ARG A 325 29.06 -9.70 87.96
N SER A 326 28.04 -10.43 88.41
CA SER A 326 27.89 -10.86 89.80
C SER A 326 28.65 -12.14 90.15
N ARG A 327 29.44 -12.71 89.22
CA ARG A 327 30.28 -13.86 89.56
C ARG A 327 31.39 -13.42 90.51
N PRO A 328 31.62 -14.12 91.64
CA PRO A 328 32.76 -13.84 92.49
C PRO A 328 34.06 -14.03 91.69
N PRO A 329 35.12 -13.25 91.98
CA PRO A 329 36.42 -13.46 91.34
C PRO A 329 36.88 -14.90 91.58
N ALA A 330 37.63 -15.46 90.62
CA ALA A 330 38.21 -16.78 90.77
C ALA A 330 38.96 -16.86 92.10
N LEU A 331 38.66 -17.89 92.91
CA LEU A 331 39.37 -18.14 94.16
C LEU A 331 40.88 -18.13 93.88
N PRO A 332 41.69 -17.34 94.60
CA PRO A 332 43.13 -17.37 94.40
C PRO A 332 43.64 -18.78 94.71
N LEU A 333 44.34 -19.39 93.76
CA LEU A 333 44.94 -20.75 93.84
C LEU A 333 46.10 -20.86 94.86
N ALA A 334 46.17 -19.97 95.85
CA ALA A 334 47.21 -19.93 96.88
C ALA A 334 46.63 -20.25 98.27
N ASP A 335 45.70 -21.20 98.33
CA ASP A 335 45.17 -21.71 99.59
C ASP A 335 45.94 -22.99 100.00
N THR A 336 46.54 -22.98 101.18
CA THR A 336 47.49 -24.00 101.67
C THR A 336 46.85 -25.35 101.97
N GLN A 337 45.54 -25.49 101.76
CA GLN A 337 44.74 -26.67 102.13
C GLN A 337 44.81 -27.81 101.10
N TYR A 338 45.37 -27.57 99.90
CA TYR A 338 45.43 -28.56 98.82
C TYR A 338 46.84 -29.09 98.49
N GLN A 339 47.86 -28.78 99.31
CA GLN A 339 49.23 -29.30 99.11
C GLN A 339 49.51 -30.67 99.75
N ASN A 340 48.53 -31.30 100.41
CA ASN A 340 48.71 -32.61 101.07
C ASN A 340 47.58 -33.61 100.79
N ILE A 341 47.20 -33.78 99.52
CA ILE A 341 46.47 -34.97 99.08
C ILE A 341 47.42 -35.80 98.22
N GLY A 342 47.95 -36.84 98.85
CA GLY A 342 48.83 -37.83 98.23
C GLY A 342 48.15 -38.50 97.04
N ALA A 343 48.94 -38.77 96.00
CA ALA A 343 48.53 -39.58 94.88
C ALA A 343 48.34 -41.03 95.35
N GLU A 344 47.08 -41.46 95.51
CA GLU A 344 46.73 -42.87 95.51
C GLU A 344 46.23 -43.23 94.12
N ASP A 345 46.88 -44.23 93.57
CA ASP A 345 46.85 -44.71 92.20
C ASP A 345 45.60 -45.56 91.89
N CYS A 346 45.45 -45.88 90.61
CA CYS A 346 44.69 -47.00 90.02
C CYS A 346 43.23 -46.78 89.53
N VAL A 347 43.15 -46.71 88.20
CA VAL A 347 42.09 -47.27 87.33
C VAL A 347 40.71 -46.61 87.40
N GLY A 348 40.45 -45.72 86.44
CA GLY A 348 39.11 -45.27 86.11
C GLY A 348 39.10 -44.59 84.75
N SER A 349 38.93 -45.38 83.69
CA SER A 349 38.63 -44.86 82.36
C SER A 349 37.55 -43.76 82.46
N ASN A 350 37.81 -42.65 81.77
CA ASN A 350 37.02 -41.42 81.81
C ASN A 350 35.52 -41.70 81.56
N PRO A 351 34.62 -41.31 82.49
CA PRO A 351 33.18 -41.45 82.33
C PRO A 351 32.57 -40.74 81.10
N LEU A 352 33.34 -39.91 80.39
CA LEU A 352 32.90 -39.15 79.20
C LEU A 352 33.44 -39.70 77.87
N TYR A 353 34.22 -40.78 77.86
CA TYR A 353 34.71 -41.36 76.61
C TYR A 353 33.76 -42.45 76.09
N ILE A 354 33.06 -42.15 75.00
CA ILE A 354 32.25 -43.12 74.24
C ILE A 354 33.03 -43.44 72.94
N PRO A 355 33.49 -44.67 72.71
CA PRO A 355 34.19 -45.03 71.48
C PRO A 355 33.23 -45.02 70.28
N PRO A 356 33.69 -44.61 69.08
CA PRO A 356 32.85 -44.40 67.89
C PRO A 356 32.43 -45.70 67.17
N THR A 357 32.62 -46.87 67.78
CA THR A 357 32.18 -48.16 67.22
C THR A 357 30.86 -48.59 67.86
N SER A 358 29.76 -48.38 67.15
CA SER A 358 28.43 -48.88 67.52
C SER A 358 28.29 -50.35 67.11
N TYR A 359 28.10 -51.25 68.08
CA TYR A 359 27.70 -52.62 67.79
C TYR A 359 26.17 -52.72 67.82
N TYR A 360 25.59 -53.00 66.64
CA TYR A 360 24.17 -53.23 66.45
C TYR A 360 23.85 -54.69 66.76
N ASN A 361 23.20 -54.95 67.91
CA ASN A 361 22.63 -56.28 68.16
C ASN A 361 21.31 -56.39 67.40
N ASN A 362 21.36 -57.15 66.31
CA ASN A 362 20.24 -57.48 65.45
C ASN A 362 19.13 -58.16 66.27
N PRO A 363 17.91 -57.60 66.39
CA PRO A 363 16.85 -58.11 67.27
C PRO A 363 16.17 -59.39 66.78
N THR A 364 16.83 -60.15 65.90
CA THR A 364 16.23 -61.13 65.00
C THR A 364 16.84 -62.50 65.28
N TYR A 365 16.49 -63.25 66.32
CA TYR A 365 15.46 -63.05 67.34
C TYR A 365 15.91 -63.80 68.60
N GLY A 366 16.34 -63.07 69.64
CA GLY A 366 17.10 -63.66 70.74
C GLY A 366 16.27 -64.38 71.80
N LYS A 367 15.78 -65.58 71.49
CA LYS A 367 15.55 -66.68 72.45
C LYS A 367 15.40 -68.01 71.69
N ASN A 368 16.48 -68.81 71.78
CA ASN A 368 16.70 -70.23 71.43
C ASN A 368 17.66 -70.48 70.28
#